data_AF-A0A6A6EUM9-F1
#
_entry.id   AF-A0A6A6EUM9-F1
#
_cell.length_a   1.000
_cell.length_b   1.000
_cell.length_c   1.000
_cell.angle_alpha   90.00
_cell.angle_beta   90.00
_cell.angle_gamma   90.00
#
_symmetry.space_group_name_H-M   'P 1'
#
loop_
_entity.id
_entity.type
_entity.pdbx_description
1 polymer ?
#
loop_
_entity_poly.entity_id
_entity_poly.type
_entity_poly.pdbx_seq_one_letter_code
_entity_poly.pdbx_strand_id
1 'polypeptide(L)'
;MDETWAKTRRKVEQSKAEGDHRNSLADQCLDKNRKEGFSMSQHAFKNMLGEMLEAGSDAPAASILSALLALTKNSAIQRKAQIEMDAICGTSRSPSWSDFGKLPYINCIIKESMRWRPVSPLSMPHRVRRDDVYNDSLTSKDSMILLPTWPPNHSPQYYPPVLFQSGPLSQPPSHSNLLRQQHRLRKSRPLYLLS
;
A
#
# COMPACT_ATOMS: atom_id res chain seq x y z
N MET A 1 8.86 6.94 -22.20
CA MET A 1 8.86 7.29 -20.75
C MET A 1 10.11 8.03 -20.33
N ASP A 2 11.30 7.62 -20.78
CA ASP A 2 12.57 8.27 -20.43
C ASP A 2 12.62 9.79 -20.59
N GLU A 3 12.08 10.29 -21.70
CA GLU A 3 12.05 11.72 -22.00
C GLU A 3 11.10 12.49 -21.07
N THR A 4 9.95 11.90 -20.74
CA THR A 4 8.97 12.48 -19.82
C THR A 4 9.59 12.71 -18.44
N TRP A 5 10.25 11.69 -17.88
CA TRP A 5 10.88 11.79 -16.57
C TRP A 5 12.14 12.65 -16.57
N ALA A 6 12.88 12.68 -17.69
CA ALA A 6 13.97 13.62 -17.89
C ALA A 6 13.46 15.07 -17.87
N LYS A 7 12.33 15.36 -18.52
CA LYS A 7 11.69 16.69 -18.50
C LYS A 7 11.24 17.07 -17.09
N THR A 8 10.63 16.15 -16.35
CA THR A 8 10.22 16.38 -14.94
C THR A 8 11.42 16.71 -14.07
N ARG A 9 12.51 15.94 -14.18
CA ARG A 9 13.74 16.22 -13.43
C ARG A 9 14.30 17.59 -13.75
N ARG A 10 14.42 17.96 -15.04
CA ARG A 10 14.94 19.28 -15.45
C ARG A 10 14.12 20.42 -14.85
N LYS A 11 12.79 20.28 -14.81
CA LYS A 11 11.92 21.26 -14.15
C LYS A 11 12.23 21.41 -12.67
N VAL A 12 12.41 20.29 -11.96
CA VAL A 12 12.78 20.32 -10.53
C VAL A 12 14.15 20.98 -10.34
N GLU A 13 15.15 20.61 -11.14
CA GLU A 13 16.49 21.22 -11.08
C GLU A 13 16.46 22.73 -11.40
N GLN A 14 15.65 23.14 -12.37
CA GLN A 14 15.46 24.55 -12.73
C GLN A 14 14.77 25.32 -11.60
N SER A 15 13.65 24.83 -11.06
CA SER A 15 12.96 25.48 -9.93
C SER A 15 13.88 25.65 -8.72
N LYS A 16 14.72 24.66 -8.42
CA LYS A 16 15.74 24.78 -7.36
C LYS A 16 16.81 25.83 -7.69
N ALA A 17 17.27 25.92 -8.93
CA ALA A 17 18.24 26.94 -9.34
C ALA A 17 17.66 28.37 -9.24
N GLU A 18 16.34 28.49 -9.42
CA GLU A 18 15.58 29.73 -9.25
C GLU A 18 15.25 30.04 -7.77
N GLY A 19 15.63 29.16 -6.83
CA GLY A 19 15.41 29.32 -5.39
C GLY A 19 14.05 28.79 -4.88
N ASP A 20 13.25 28.16 -5.74
CA ASP A 20 11.97 27.53 -5.38
C ASP A 20 12.21 26.11 -4.85
N HIS A 21 12.47 26.02 -3.54
CA HIS A 21 12.66 24.77 -2.83
C HIS A 21 11.34 24.25 -2.25
N ARG A 22 10.65 23.38 -3.01
CA ARG A 22 9.32 22.86 -2.62
C ARG A 22 9.35 21.74 -1.59
N ASN A 23 10.54 21.30 -1.16
CA ASN A 23 10.75 20.17 -0.27
C ASN A 23 10.01 18.89 -0.73
N SER A 24 9.91 18.69 -2.04
CA SER A 24 9.29 17.51 -2.64
C SER A 24 10.20 16.29 -2.49
N LEU A 25 9.63 15.10 -2.68
CA LEU A 25 10.41 13.86 -2.66
C LEU A 25 11.51 13.86 -3.74
N ALA A 26 11.22 14.41 -4.91
CA ALA A 26 12.21 14.60 -5.97
C ALA A 26 13.34 15.55 -5.54
N ASP A 27 13.01 16.64 -4.82
CA ASP A 27 14.03 17.55 -4.25
C ASP A 27 14.94 16.82 -3.28
N GLN A 28 14.35 16.06 -2.35
CA GLN A 28 15.08 15.31 -1.32
C GLN A 28 15.99 14.25 -1.93
N CYS A 29 15.51 13.51 -2.94
CA CYS A 29 16.34 12.53 -3.64
C CYS A 29 17.49 13.20 -4.42
N LEU A 30 17.24 14.35 -5.05
CA LEU A 30 18.30 15.11 -5.74
C LEU A 30 19.33 15.70 -4.77
N ASP A 31 18.91 16.19 -3.61
CA ASP A 31 19.82 16.71 -2.58
C ASP A 31 20.67 15.61 -1.98
N LYS A 32 20.06 14.45 -1.70
CA LYS A 32 20.78 13.26 -1.25
C LYS A 32 21.81 12.83 -2.29
N ASN A 33 21.45 12.80 -3.57
CA ASN A 33 22.38 12.50 -4.65
C ASN A 33 23.55 13.49 -4.72
N ARG A 34 23.31 14.80 -4.56
CA ARG A 34 24.39 15.80 -4.57
C ARG A 34 25.36 15.63 -3.40
N LYS A 35 24.87 15.20 -2.24
CA LYS A 35 25.68 15.02 -1.02
C LYS A 35 26.43 13.69 -0.98
N GLU A 36 25.78 12.61 -1.39
CA GLU A 36 26.27 11.24 -1.17
C GLU A 36 26.66 10.51 -2.46
N GLY A 37 26.25 11.03 -3.63
CA GLY A 37 26.32 10.33 -4.91
C GLY A 37 25.30 9.20 -5.03
N PHE A 38 24.74 8.98 -6.23
CA PHE A 38 23.89 7.82 -6.46
C PHE A 38 24.71 6.54 -6.61
N SER A 39 24.28 5.46 -5.97
CA SER A 39 24.66 4.09 -6.35
C SER A 39 23.95 3.60 -7.63
N MET A 40 22.97 4.36 -8.13
CA MET A 40 22.13 4.03 -9.28
C MET A 40 22.39 4.92 -10.50
N SER A 41 22.09 4.42 -11.71
CA SER A 41 22.25 5.18 -12.94
C SER A 41 21.23 6.33 -13.07
N GLN A 42 21.54 7.33 -13.90
CA GLN A 42 20.59 8.41 -14.19
C GLN A 42 19.27 7.92 -14.81
N HIS A 43 19.33 6.82 -15.56
CA HIS A 43 18.15 6.16 -16.11
C HIS A 43 17.30 5.54 -14.99
N ALA A 44 17.92 4.79 -14.08
CA ALA A 44 17.24 4.22 -12.92
C ALA A 44 16.58 5.30 -12.05
N PHE A 45 17.27 6.43 -11.82
CA PHE A 45 16.71 7.53 -11.05
C PHE A 45 15.45 8.14 -11.70
N LYS A 46 15.48 8.36 -13.03
CA LYS A 46 14.32 8.86 -13.78
C LYS A 46 13.14 7.90 -13.69
N ASN A 47 13.39 6.60 -13.86
CA ASN A 47 12.35 5.59 -13.78
C ASN A 47 11.76 5.48 -12.38
N MET A 48 12.59 5.55 -11.34
CA MET A 48 12.13 5.57 -9.95
C MET A 48 11.12 6.70 -9.71
N LEU A 49 11.43 7.93 -10.14
CA LEU A 49 10.48 9.04 -10.01
C LEU A 49 9.17 8.80 -10.77
N GLY A 50 9.24 8.13 -11.92
CA GLY A 50 8.08 7.75 -12.70
C GLY A 50 7.20 6.70 -12.03
N GLU A 51 7.82 5.62 -11.56
CA GLU A 51 7.15 4.55 -10.82
C GLU A 51 6.48 5.07 -9.55
N MET A 52 7.12 6.02 -8.85
CA MET A 52 6.53 6.66 -7.67
C MET A 52 5.25 7.43 -7.99
N LEU A 53 5.23 8.16 -9.12
CA LEU A 53 4.02 8.87 -9.55
C LEU A 53 2.92 7.89 -9.97
N GLU A 54 3.27 6.86 -10.74
CA GLU A 54 2.35 5.84 -11.21
C GLU A 54 1.69 5.10 -10.03
N ALA A 55 2.51 4.58 -9.11
CA ALA A 55 2.04 3.88 -7.92
C ALA A 55 1.21 4.79 -6.99
N GLY A 56 1.55 6.08 -6.92
CA GLY A 56 0.89 7.08 -6.09
C GLY A 56 -0.40 7.67 -6.68
N SER A 57 -0.70 7.41 -7.95
CA SER A 57 -1.87 7.98 -8.64
C SER A 57 -3.06 7.04 -8.62
N ASP A 58 -2.97 5.94 -9.36
CA ASP A 58 -4.16 5.19 -9.76
C ASP A 58 -4.67 4.27 -8.64
N ALA A 59 -3.75 3.63 -7.91
CA ALA A 59 -4.11 2.72 -6.82
C ALA A 59 -4.80 3.45 -5.65
N PRO A 60 -4.33 4.60 -5.16
CA PRO A 60 -5.05 5.39 -4.16
C PRO A 60 -6.40 5.88 -4.67
N ALA A 61 -6.49 6.35 -5.92
CA ALA A 61 -7.76 6.81 -6.50
C ALA A 61 -8.81 5.68 -6.54
N ALA A 62 -8.44 4.49 -7.02
CA ALA A 62 -9.31 3.32 -7.03
C ALA A 62 -9.76 2.89 -5.61
N SER A 63 -8.86 2.99 -4.63
CA SER A 63 -9.18 2.71 -3.22
C SER A 63 -10.21 3.71 -2.68
N ILE A 64 -10.03 5.00 -2.93
CA ILE A 64 -10.96 6.07 -2.51
C ILE A 64 -12.33 5.87 -3.16
N LEU A 65 -12.39 5.57 -4.46
CA LEU A 65 -13.65 5.29 -5.15
C LEU A 65 -14.38 4.09 -4.55
N SER A 66 -13.65 3.04 -4.18
CA SER A 66 -14.22 1.86 -3.51
C SER A 66 -14.77 2.20 -2.12
N ALA A 67 -14.07 3.03 -1.34
CA ALA A 67 -14.54 3.52 -0.06
C ALA A 67 -15.80 4.40 -0.20
N LEU A 68 -15.80 5.34 -1.15
CA LEU A 68 -16.97 6.19 -1.43
C LEU A 68 -18.18 5.35 -1.83
N LEU A 69 -17.99 4.36 -2.71
CA LEU A 69 -19.05 3.45 -3.10
C LEU A 69 -19.62 2.69 -1.88
N ALA A 70 -18.76 2.18 -0.99
CA ALA A 70 -19.20 1.54 0.24
C ALA A 70 -20.04 2.49 1.13
N LEU A 71 -19.59 3.74 1.28
CA LEU A 71 -20.31 4.75 2.07
C LEU A 71 -21.67 5.13 1.48
N THR A 72 -21.77 5.29 0.15
CA THR A 72 -23.05 5.61 -0.52
C THR A 72 -24.11 4.52 -0.34
N LYS A 73 -23.69 3.26 -0.14
CA LYS A 73 -24.59 2.14 0.15
C LYS A 73 -24.89 1.95 1.64
N ASN A 74 -24.17 2.62 2.53
CA ASN A 74 -24.24 2.42 3.98
C ASN A 74 -24.30 3.77 4.73
N SER A 75 -25.43 4.46 4.64
CA SER A 75 -25.64 5.78 5.26
C SER A 75 -25.39 5.80 6.78
N ALA A 76 -25.73 4.72 7.49
CA ALA A 76 -25.46 4.60 8.93
C ALA A 76 -23.95 4.58 9.25
N ILE A 77 -23.16 3.91 8.41
CA ILE A 77 -21.70 3.89 8.55
C ILE A 77 -21.12 5.28 8.29
N GLN A 78 -21.59 5.93 7.21
CA GLN A 78 -21.20 7.30 6.86
C GLN A 78 -21.53 8.28 7.99
N ARG A 79 -22.74 8.20 8.57
CA ARG A 79 -23.16 9.09 9.65
C ARG A 79 -22.28 8.94 10.89
N LYS A 80 -21.93 7.70 11.25
CA LYS A 80 -21.03 7.45 12.40
C LYS A 80 -19.60 7.94 12.14
N ALA A 81 -19.11 7.84 10.90
CA ALA A 81 -17.82 8.41 10.50
C ALA A 81 -17.82 9.94 10.61
N GLN A 82 -18.91 10.58 10.20
CA GLN A 82 -19.10 12.02 10.34
C GLN A 82 -19.07 12.43 11.81
N ILE A 83 -19.76 11.72 12.71
CA ILE A 83 -19.74 12.01 14.15
C ILE A 83 -18.30 11.92 14.73
N GLU A 84 -17.52 10.92 14.34
CA GLU A 84 -16.11 10.80 14.77
C GLU A 84 -15.27 11.99 14.27
N MET A 85 -15.43 12.37 12.99
CA MET A 85 -14.71 13.49 12.39
C MET A 85 -15.10 14.83 13.04
N ASP A 86 -16.39 15.07 13.23
CA ASP A 86 -16.94 16.29 13.82
C ASP A 86 -16.49 16.45 15.27
N ALA A 87 -16.32 15.37 16.02
CA ALA A 87 -15.81 15.41 17.40
C ALA A 87 -14.36 15.93 17.49
N ILE A 88 -13.57 15.83 16.41
CA ILE A 88 -12.15 16.18 16.40
C ILE A 88 -11.89 17.52 15.69
N CYS A 89 -12.59 17.74 14.58
CA CYS A 89 -12.39 18.91 13.73
C CYS A 89 -13.50 19.96 13.90
N GLY A 90 -14.69 19.56 14.36
CA GLY A 90 -15.88 20.39 14.35
C GLY A 90 -16.17 20.91 12.95
N THR A 91 -16.63 22.16 12.87
CA THR A 91 -16.84 22.89 11.61
C THR A 91 -15.75 23.93 11.34
N SER A 92 -14.71 24.00 12.18
CA SER A 92 -13.73 25.10 12.17
C SER A 92 -12.52 24.84 11.27
N ARG A 93 -12.21 23.57 10.99
CA ARG A 93 -11.03 23.19 10.20
C ARG A 93 -11.20 21.84 9.51
N SER A 94 -10.36 21.61 8.50
CA SER A 94 -10.15 20.28 7.91
C SER A 94 -9.27 19.40 8.80
N PRO A 95 -9.37 18.06 8.67
CA PRO A 95 -8.48 17.12 9.38
C PRO A 95 -7.01 17.29 8.96
N SER A 96 -6.13 17.01 9.90
CA SER A 96 -4.67 17.03 9.72
C SER A 96 -4.04 15.70 10.11
N TRP A 97 -2.78 15.48 9.74
CA TRP A 97 -2.07 14.23 10.06
C TRP A 97 -1.98 13.94 11.56
N SER A 98 -1.95 14.95 12.42
CA SER A 98 -1.92 14.77 13.88
C SER A 98 -3.23 14.19 14.44
N ASP A 99 -4.32 14.25 13.67
CA ASP A 99 -5.62 13.70 14.04
C ASP A 99 -5.76 12.20 13.71
N PHE A 100 -4.87 11.65 12.88
CA PHE A 100 -4.98 10.28 12.35
C PHE A 100 -5.16 9.21 13.44
N GLY A 101 -4.44 9.35 14.55
CA GLY A 101 -4.54 8.43 15.70
C GLY A 101 -5.87 8.52 16.46
N LYS A 102 -6.62 9.61 16.28
CA LYS A 102 -7.92 9.86 16.92
C LYS A 102 -9.10 9.45 16.04
N LEU A 103 -8.86 8.96 14.82
CA LEU A 103 -9.88 8.57 13.84
C LEU A 103 -9.96 7.03 13.64
N PRO A 104 -10.07 6.21 14.71
CA PRO A 104 -10.00 4.76 14.58
C PRO A 104 -11.13 4.16 13.73
N TYR A 105 -12.34 4.74 13.76
CA TYR A 105 -13.48 4.22 13.00
C TYR A 105 -13.31 4.52 11.51
N ILE A 106 -12.90 5.73 11.13
CA ILE A 106 -12.56 6.05 9.73
C ILE A 106 -11.38 5.19 9.25
N ASN A 107 -10.37 4.95 10.09
CA ASN A 107 -9.28 4.04 9.75
C ASN A 107 -9.78 2.60 9.50
N CYS A 108 -10.82 2.14 10.22
CA CYS A 108 -11.46 0.85 9.95
C CYS A 108 -12.20 0.86 8.62
N ILE A 109 -12.92 1.93 8.28
CA ILE A 109 -13.63 2.07 6.98
C ILE A 109 -12.67 1.94 5.80
N ILE A 110 -11.50 2.59 5.87
CA ILE A 110 -10.48 2.52 4.79
C ILE A 110 -9.91 1.10 4.67
N LYS A 111 -9.60 0.46 5.80
CA LYS A 111 -9.09 -0.93 5.78
C LYS A 111 -10.14 -1.90 5.27
N GLU A 112 -11.39 -1.71 5.68
CA GLU A 112 -12.51 -2.52 5.20
C GLU A 112 -12.73 -2.32 3.70
N SER A 113 -12.61 -1.10 3.16
CA SER A 113 -12.78 -0.90 1.71
C SER A 113 -11.72 -1.67 0.92
N MET A 114 -10.49 -1.73 1.43
CA MET A 114 -9.42 -2.53 0.83
C MET A 114 -9.65 -4.04 0.96
N ARG A 115 -10.29 -4.51 2.05
CA ARG A 115 -10.68 -5.92 2.19
C ARG A 115 -11.82 -6.27 1.22
N TRP A 116 -12.88 -5.46 1.22
CA TRP A 116 -14.11 -5.69 0.45
C TRP A 116 -13.87 -5.57 -1.06
N ARG A 117 -13.09 -4.59 -1.49
CA ARG A 117 -12.73 -4.37 -2.90
C ARG A 117 -11.26 -3.96 -3.00
N PRO A 118 -10.33 -4.93 -2.96
CA PRO A 118 -8.92 -4.64 -3.17
C PRO A 118 -8.70 -4.09 -4.57
N VAL A 119 -7.76 -3.14 -4.70
CA VAL A 119 -7.40 -2.52 -5.99
C VAL A 119 -6.97 -3.56 -7.02
N SER A 120 -6.26 -4.60 -6.58
CA SER A 120 -5.86 -5.72 -7.43
C SER A 120 -6.35 -7.05 -6.84
N PRO A 121 -7.02 -7.91 -7.63
CA PRO A 121 -7.45 -9.24 -7.19
C PRO A 121 -6.30 -10.26 -7.09
N LEU A 122 -5.15 -9.96 -7.69
CA LEU A 122 -3.93 -10.76 -7.66
C LEU A 122 -2.74 -9.91 -7.19
N SER A 123 -1.77 -10.53 -6.54
CA SER A 123 -0.49 -9.89 -6.25
C SER A 123 0.31 -9.66 -7.54
N MET A 124 1.40 -8.90 -7.42
CA MET A 124 2.41 -8.91 -8.47
C MET A 124 2.96 -10.33 -8.67
N PRO A 125 3.26 -10.73 -9.92
CA PRO A 125 3.89 -12.00 -10.18
C PRO A 125 5.27 -12.10 -9.53
N HIS A 126 5.53 -13.18 -8.83
CA HIS A 126 6.84 -13.51 -8.29
C HIS A 126 7.43 -14.70 -9.04
N ARG A 127 8.75 -14.71 -9.28
CA ARG A 127 9.46 -15.87 -9.85
C ARG A 127 10.13 -16.66 -8.75
N VAL A 128 9.98 -17.98 -8.81
CA VAL A 128 10.60 -18.92 -7.89
C VAL A 128 12.08 -19.05 -8.20
N ARG A 129 12.95 -18.73 -7.24
CA ARG A 129 14.41 -18.72 -7.45
C ARG A 129 15.04 -20.12 -7.39
N ARG A 130 14.41 -21.06 -6.70
CA ARG A 130 14.83 -22.46 -6.55
C ARG A 130 13.61 -23.33 -6.24
N ASP A 131 13.70 -24.62 -6.54
CA ASP A 131 12.68 -25.60 -6.16
C ASP A 131 12.31 -25.47 -4.68
N ASP A 132 11.01 -25.47 -4.40
CA ASP A 132 10.46 -25.42 -3.05
C ASP A 132 9.28 -26.38 -2.92
N VAL A 133 9.12 -26.99 -1.74
CA VAL A 133 8.02 -27.94 -1.47
C VAL A 133 7.14 -27.34 -0.38
N TYR A 134 5.87 -27.12 -0.70
CA TYR A 134 4.87 -26.58 0.20
C TYR A 134 3.64 -27.48 0.20
N ASN A 135 3.18 -27.91 1.38
CA ASN A 135 2.06 -28.86 1.54
C ASN A 135 2.17 -30.06 0.59
N ASP A 136 3.32 -30.74 0.62
CA ASP A 136 3.65 -31.91 -0.21
C ASP A 136 3.61 -31.67 -1.73
N SER A 137 3.54 -30.41 -2.16
CA SER A 137 3.52 -29.99 -3.56
C SER A 137 4.80 -29.28 -3.95
N LEU A 138 5.49 -29.78 -4.99
CA LEU A 138 6.70 -29.18 -5.53
C LEU A 138 6.35 -27.97 -6.42
N THR A 139 6.94 -26.83 -6.10
CA THR A 139 7.01 -25.67 -6.98
C THR A 139 8.41 -25.58 -7.56
N SER A 140 8.54 -25.81 -8.86
CA SER A 140 9.85 -25.79 -9.52
C SER A 140 10.43 -24.38 -9.61
N LYS A 141 11.76 -24.30 -9.62
CA LYS A 141 12.53 -23.13 -10.01
C LYS A 141 11.98 -22.54 -11.31
N ASP A 142 11.99 -21.22 -11.38
CA ASP A 142 11.54 -20.40 -12.50
C ASP A 142 10.03 -20.39 -12.74
N SER A 143 9.24 -21.12 -11.93
CA SER A 143 7.78 -21.00 -11.92
C SER A 143 7.34 -19.59 -11.48
N MET A 144 6.21 -19.14 -12.04
CA MET A 144 5.54 -17.91 -11.62
C MET A 144 4.54 -18.21 -10.50
N ILE A 145 4.58 -17.42 -9.43
CA ILE A 145 3.60 -17.44 -8.35
C ILE A 145 2.76 -16.18 -8.43
N LEU A 146 1.43 -16.38 -8.42
CA LEU A 146 0.42 -15.34 -8.28
C LEU A 146 -0.35 -15.60 -6.99
N LEU A 147 -0.34 -14.64 -6.06
CA LEU A 147 -1.09 -14.77 -4.81
C LEU A 147 -2.46 -14.13 -4.99
N PRO A 148 -3.56 -14.88 -4.85
CA PRO A 148 -4.89 -14.30 -4.95
C PRO A 148 -5.20 -13.49 -3.68
N THR A 149 -5.52 -12.22 -3.84
CA THR A 149 -5.84 -11.31 -2.71
C THR A 149 -7.31 -11.43 -2.31
N TRP A 150 -8.19 -11.74 -3.25
CA TRP A 150 -9.63 -11.81 -3.02
C TRP A 150 -10.07 -12.93 -2.05
N PRO A 151 -9.66 -14.20 -2.24
CA PRO A 151 -10.11 -15.31 -1.37
C PRO A 151 -9.79 -15.14 0.12
N PRO A 152 -8.57 -14.76 0.55
CA PRO A 152 -8.29 -14.58 1.97
C PRO A 152 -9.08 -13.41 2.57
N ASN A 153 -9.31 -12.35 1.80
CA ASN A 153 -10.11 -11.20 2.22
C ASN A 153 -11.61 -11.51 2.37
N HIS A 154 -12.10 -12.58 1.74
CA HIS A 154 -13.51 -12.99 1.76
C HIS A 154 -13.73 -14.35 2.40
N SER A 155 -12.71 -14.91 3.06
CA SER A 155 -12.82 -16.21 3.70
C SER A 155 -13.80 -16.14 4.88
N PRO A 156 -14.85 -16.99 4.89
CA PRO A 156 -15.84 -17.02 5.98
C PRO A 156 -15.23 -17.44 7.32
N GLN A 157 -14.02 -18.00 7.31
CA GLN A 157 -13.25 -18.30 8.52
C GLN A 157 -12.85 -17.04 9.28
N TYR A 158 -12.59 -15.94 8.58
CA TYR A 158 -12.07 -14.71 9.17
C TYR A 158 -13.07 -13.56 9.14
N TYR A 159 -13.95 -13.52 8.14
CA TYR A 159 -14.85 -12.40 7.89
C TYR A 159 -16.29 -12.88 7.66
N PRO A 160 -17.31 -12.16 8.20
CA PRO A 160 -18.69 -12.42 7.83
C PRO A 160 -18.91 -12.19 6.32
N PRO A 161 -19.88 -12.87 5.70
CA PRO A 161 -20.01 -12.92 4.23
C PRO A 161 -20.32 -11.54 3.61
N VAL A 162 -19.53 -11.18 2.59
CA VAL A 162 -19.73 -10.21 1.48
C VAL A 162 -20.13 -8.76 1.82
N LEU A 163 -20.58 -8.49 3.04
CA LEU A 163 -21.03 -7.18 3.48
C LEU A 163 -19.86 -6.32 3.97
N PHE A 164 -19.94 -5.04 3.62
CA PHE A 164 -19.03 -4.01 4.11
C PHE A 164 -19.35 -3.70 5.58
N GLN A 165 -18.34 -3.79 6.44
CA GLN A 165 -18.47 -3.65 7.88
C GLN A 165 -17.66 -2.47 8.42
N SER A 166 -18.26 -1.70 9.31
CA SER A 166 -17.57 -0.59 9.96
C SER A 166 -16.98 -0.91 11.34
N GLY A 167 -17.15 -2.15 11.80
CA GLY A 167 -16.53 -2.63 13.02
C GLY A 167 -15.01 -2.77 12.89
N PRO A 168 -14.28 -2.96 14.00
CA PRO A 168 -12.90 -3.39 13.93
C PRO A 168 -12.85 -4.65 13.06
N LEU A 169 -11.99 -4.67 12.05
CA LEU A 169 -11.66 -5.92 11.38
C LEU A 169 -11.29 -6.92 12.48
N SER A 170 -11.94 -8.08 12.50
CA SER A 170 -11.43 -9.25 13.22
C SER A 170 -9.95 -9.30 12.87
N GLN A 171 -9.09 -9.20 13.89
CA GLN A 171 -7.67 -9.11 13.60
C GLN A 171 -7.33 -10.29 12.69
N PRO A 172 -6.79 -10.06 11.48
CA PRO A 172 -6.20 -11.16 10.75
C PRO A 172 -5.21 -11.80 11.74
N PRO A 173 -5.13 -13.14 11.81
CA PRO A 173 -4.20 -13.78 12.73
C PRO A 173 -2.88 -13.05 12.57
N SER A 174 -2.35 -12.48 13.67
CA SER A 174 -1.27 -11.50 13.59
C SER A 174 -0.22 -11.96 12.58
N HIS A 175 0.45 -11.06 11.87
CA HIS A 175 1.60 -11.48 11.04
C HIS A 175 2.56 -12.36 11.86
N SER A 176 2.60 -12.21 13.19
CA SER A 176 3.30 -13.10 14.11
C SER A 176 2.72 -14.53 14.21
N ASN A 177 1.44 -14.80 14.02
CA ASN A 177 0.83 -16.14 14.00
C ASN A 177 1.04 -16.86 12.66
N LEU A 178 0.95 -16.14 11.53
CA LEU A 178 1.34 -16.67 10.22
C LEU A 178 2.85 -16.90 10.15
N LEU A 179 3.64 -15.94 10.65
CA LEU A 179 5.09 -16.11 10.79
C LEU A 179 5.46 -17.08 11.91
N ARG A 180 4.63 -17.36 12.92
CA ARG A 180 4.85 -18.41 13.95
C ARG A 180 4.46 -19.79 13.46
N GLN A 181 3.44 -19.93 12.62
CA GLN A 181 3.21 -21.16 11.87
C GLN A 181 4.38 -21.38 10.91
N GLN A 182 4.78 -20.36 10.14
CA GLN A 182 6.00 -20.42 9.34
C GLN A 182 7.26 -20.58 10.21
N HIS A 183 7.33 -20.07 11.45
CA HIS A 183 8.51 -20.19 12.32
C HIS A 183 8.62 -21.56 13.01
N ARG A 184 7.48 -22.16 13.39
CA ARG A 184 7.42 -23.55 13.85
C ARG A 184 7.84 -24.49 12.72
N LEU A 185 7.51 -24.14 11.47
CA LEU A 185 8.00 -24.81 10.27
C LEU A 185 9.44 -24.39 9.87
N ARG A 186 9.94 -23.20 10.27
CA ARG A 186 11.33 -22.71 10.03
C ARG A 186 12.38 -23.38 10.90
N LYS A 187 12.02 -24.00 12.04
CA LYS A 187 13.01 -24.64 12.93
C LYS A 187 13.77 -25.80 12.27
N SER A 188 13.38 -26.22 11.07
CA SER A 188 14.06 -27.26 10.30
C SER A 188 14.95 -26.77 9.16
N ARG A 189 14.98 -25.49 8.72
CA ARG A 189 15.92 -25.00 7.68
C ARG A 189 16.00 -23.46 7.53
N PRO A 190 17.17 -22.90 7.14
CA PRO A 190 17.38 -21.45 7.02
C PRO A 190 16.69 -20.86 5.77
N LEU A 191 16.10 -19.68 5.93
CA LEU A 191 15.38 -18.93 4.89
C LEU A 191 16.32 -17.91 4.23
N TYR A 192 16.49 -17.98 2.91
CA TYR A 192 17.03 -16.90 2.08
C TYR A 192 15.89 -16.32 1.25
N LEU A 193 15.36 -15.18 1.71
CA LEU A 193 14.45 -14.32 0.95
C LEU A 193 14.85 -12.87 1.25
N LEU A 194 15.77 -12.32 0.47
CA LEU A 194 15.97 -10.89 0.28
C LEU A 194 16.50 -10.66 -1.15
N SER A 195 15.85 -9.72 -1.85
CA SER A 195 16.10 -9.16 -3.19
C SER A 195 16.22 -10.12 -4.37
#